data_AF-A0A964UZC4-F1
#
_entry.id   AF-A0A964UZC4-F1
#
_cell.length_a   1.000
_cell.length_b   1.000
_cell.length_c   1.000
_cell.angle_alpha   90.00
_cell.angle_beta   90.00
_cell.angle_gamma   90.00
#
_symmetry.space_group_name_H-M   'P 1'
#
loop_
_entity.id
_entity.type
_entity.pdbx_description
1 polymer ?
#
loop_
_entity_poly.entity_id
_entity_poly.type
_entity_poly.pdbx_seq_one_letter_code
_entity_poly.pdbx_strand_id
1 'polypeptide(L)'
;MSNLNTFNLYLLSLKKSFQDRLREKKFKSSNYNVSLGGIQPHRIYESSNIFLIQDLINHDPIILNSVRKFTTNLWKITNLEEDKTKKLHNFCWLPALNIKTEKELGCLIVDQWINNFSNYTEKYWTLDVVTMRLIYWISSYEIIFKNSDLIFRSKVINNIVKQTKHLFKNISLVNSGVDKIKSLAALILVGNSFEQYEEYTQYGLKNLEDELGSFINKDGFVKSKNPEDLFWTLYFLVLV
;
A
#
# COMPACT_ATOMS: atom_id res chain seq x y z
N MET A 1 -19.36 3.34 -40.87
CA MET A 1 -18.82 4.20 -39.79
C MET A 1 -18.36 3.43 -38.54
N SER A 2 -18.72 2.15 -38.32
CA SER A 2 -18.25 1.36 -37.16
C SER A 2 -16.77 0.91 -37.24
N ASN A 3 -16.26 0.60 -38.43
CA ASN A 3 -14.91 0.01 -38.60
C ASN A 3 -13.74 0.94 -38.19
N LEU A 4 -13.88 2.25 -38.37
CA LEU A 4 -12.85 3.24 -37.99
C LEU A 4 -12.69 3.34 -36.46
N ASN A 5 -13.78 3.21 -35.72
CA ASN A 5 -13.74 3.24 -34.25
C ASN A 5 -13.12 1.95 -33.68
N THR A 6 -13.44 0.78 -34.24
CA THR A 6 -12.80 -0.48 -33.84
C THR A 6 -11.32 -0.51 -34.16
N PHE A 7 -10.89 0.03 -35.31
CA PHE A 7 -9.47 0.11 -35.65
C PHE A 7 -8.70 1.05 -34.72
N ASN A 8 -9.27 2.21 -34.38
CA ASN A 8 -8.67 3.13 -33.42
C ASN A 8 -8.59 2.54 -32.01
N LEU A 9 -9.64 1.85 -31.54
CA LEU A 9 -9.61 1.12 -30.26
C LEU A 9 -8.55 0.02 -30.26
N TYR A 10 -8.39 -0.70 -31.38
CA TYR A 10 -7.34 -1.71 -31.52
C TYR A 10 -5.94 -1.07 -31.46
N LEU A 11 -5.71 0.05 -32.15
CA LEU A 11 -4.44 0.77 -32.11
C LEU A 11 -4.11 1.29 -30.70
N LEU A 12 -5.11 1.82 -29.98
CA LEU A 12 -4.98 2.23 -28.58
C LEU A 12 -4.63 1.04 -27.67
N SER A 13 -5.27 -0.11 -27.87
CA SER A 13 -4.98 -1.33 -27.10
C SER A 13 -3.55 -1.84 -27.35
N LEU A 14 -3.07 -1.80 -28.59
CA LEU A 14 -1.70 -2.16 -28.95
C LEU A 14 -0.69 -1.21 -28.31
N LYS A 15 -0.96 0.10 -28.37
CA LYS A 15 -0.13 1.12 -27.73
C LYS A 15 -0.04 0.89 -26.22
N LYS A 16 -1.18 0.61 -25.57
CA LYS A 16 -1.24 0.29 -24.13
C LYS A 16 -0.43 -0.97 -23.80
N SER A 17 -0.66 -2.07 -24.53
CA SER A 17 0.08 -3.33 -24.36
C SER A 17 1.59 -3.16 -24.57
N PHE A 18 2.01 -2.33 -25.54
CA PHE A 18 3.41 -2.01 -25.73
C PHE A 18 4.01 -1.22 -24.55
N GLN A 19 3.30 -0.20 -24.07
CA GLN A 19 3.71 0.57 -22.88
C GLN A 19 3.83 -0.31 -21.63
N ASP A 20 2.87 -1.22 -21.43
CA ASP A 20 2.87 -2.16 -20.31
C ASP A 20 4.10 -3.09 -20.36
N ARG A 21 4.44 -3.64 -21.54
CA ARG A 21 5.64 -4.47 -21.72
C ARG A 21 6.95 -3.71 -21.47
N LEU A 22 7.05 -2.46 -21.93
CA LEU A 22 8.23 -1.63 -21.64
C LEU A 22 8.36 -1.37 -20.13
N ARG A 23 7.24 -1.13 -19.46
CA ARG A 23 7.20 -0.92 -18.01
C ARG A 23 7.60 -2.18 -17.24
N GLU A 24 7.10 -3.34 -17.63
CA GLU A 24 7.50 -4.63 -17.04
C GLU A 24 9.01 -4.86 -17.16
N LYS A 25 9.59 -4.59 -18.34
CA LYS A 25 11.05 -4.66 -18.54
C LYS A 25 11.79 -3.69 -17.64
N LYS A 26 11.31 -2.44 -17.51
CA LYS A 26 11.88 -1.45 -16.61
C LYS A 26 11.87 -1.96 -15.17
N PHE A 27 10.75 -2.48 -14.69
CA PHE A 27 10.62 -2.97 -13.31
C PHE A 27 11.49 -4.19 -13.01
N LYS A 28 11.69 -5.07 -13.99
CA LYS A 28 12.56 -6.26 -13.86
C LYS A 28 14.05 -5.92 -13.89
N SER A 29 14.43 -4.70 -14.28
CA SER A 29 15.84 -4.29 -14.30
C SER A 29 16.41 -4.16 -12.87
N SER A 30 17.67 -4.55 -12.69
CA SER A 30 18.40 -4.37 -11.42
C SER A 30 18.43 -2.90 -10.97
N ASN A 31 18.56 -1.99 -11.93
CA ASN A 31 18.58 -0.54 -11.70
C ASN A 31 17.27 0.00 -11.11
N TYR A 32 16.14 -0.68 -11.35
CA TYR A 32 14.86 -0.21 -10.81
C TYR A 32 14.86 -0.23 -9.29
N ASN A 33 15.31 -1.33 -8.68
CA ASN A 33 15.41 -1.47 -7.23
C ASN A 33 16.31 -0.39 -6.62
N VAL A 34 17.43 -0.08 -7.25
CA VAL A 34 18.35 0.99 -6.83
C VAL A 34 17.65 2.36 -6.93
N SER A 35 16.90 2.60 -8.01
CA SER A 35 16.19 3.87 -8.23
C SER A 35 15.08 4.15 -7.21
N LEU A 36 14.66 3.15 -6.45
CA LEU A 36 13.66 3.26 -5.40
C LEU A 36 14.27 3.60 -4.03
N GLY A 37 15.60 3.63 -3.90
CA GLY A 37 16.24 4.10 -2.67
C GLY A 37 15.85 5.54 -2.32
N GLY A 38 15.96 5.87 -1.02
CA GLY A 38 15.72 7.20 -0.48
C GLY A 38 16.53 7.43 0.79
N ILE A 39 16.27 8.55 1.45
CA ILE A 39 17.00 9.02 2.63
C ILE A 39 16.31 8.49 3.89
N GLN A 40 17.10 8.09 4.89
CA GLN A 40 16.56 7.72 6.20
C GLN A 40 16.03 9.01 6.89
N PRO A 41 14.77 9.04 7.33
CA PRO A 41 14.23 10.21 7.98
C PRO A 41 14.85 10.44 9.36
N HIS A 42 15.09 11.71 9.72
CA HIS A 42 15.64 12.09 11.01
C HIS A 42 14.62 11.93 12.13
N ARG A 43 13.37 12.31 11.86
CA ARG A 43 12.25 12.19 12.79
C ARG A 43 11.10 11.38 12.18
N ILE A 44 10.50 10.57 13.05
CA ILE A 44 9.28 9.82 12.76
C ILE A 44 8.20 10.38 13.69
N TYR A 45 7.10 10.83 13.11
CA TYR A 45 5.92 11.26 13.84
C TYR A 45 5.03 10.06 14.14
N GLU A 46 4.41 10.07 15.32
CA GLU A 46 3.46 9.03 15.70
C GLU A 46 2.16 9.21 14.90
N SER A 47 1.78 8.16 14.17
CA SER A 47 0.56 8.07 13.37
C SER A 47 -0.23 6.82 13.76
N SER A 48 -0.52 6.70 15.07
CA SER A 48 -1.23 5.55 15.64
C SER A 48 -2.72 5.58 15.30
N ASN A 49 -3.06 5.18 14.07
CA ASN A 49 -4.45 5.01 13.61
C ASN A 49 -4.97 3.57 13.78
N ILE A 50 -4.33 2.78 14.65
CA ILE A 50 -4.61 1.35 14.78
C ILE A 50 -6.06 1.07 15.18
N PHE A 51 -6.66 1.90 16.05
CA PHE A 51 -8.05 1.74 16.49
C PHE A 51 -9.07 1.94 15.36
N LEU A 52 -8.86 2.96 14.51
CA LEU A 52 -9.70 3.21 13.34
C LEU A 52 -9.66 2.05 12.34
N ILE A 53 -8.51 1.39 12.25
CA ILE A 53 -8.25 0.29 11.31
C ILE A 53 -8.78 -1.04 11.87
N GLN A 54 -8.59 -1.30 13.16
CA GLN A 54 -8.90 -2.57 13.80
C GLN A 54 -10.40 -2.88 13.79
N ASP A 55 -11.24 -1.86 13.98
CA ASP A 55 -12.70 -2.04 14.01
C ASP A 55 -13.34 -2.15 12.62
N LEU A 56 -12.65 -1.66 11.58
CA LEU A 56 -13.22 -1.55 10.23
C LEU A 56 -12.70 -2.62 9.26
N ILE A 57 -11.59 -3.29 9.58
CA ILE A 57 -11.07 -4.36 8.74
C ILE A 57 -11.45 -5.72 9.30
N ASN A 58 -12.30 -6.42 8.56
CA ASN A 58 -12.58 -7.81 8.81
C ASN A 58 -11.31 -8.63 8.56
N HIS A 59 -10.59 -8.97 9.63
CA HIS A 59 -9.38 -9.76 9.55
C HIS A 59 -9.74 -11.18 9.12
N ASP A 60 -9.14 -11.65 8.03
CA ASP A 60 -9.32 -13.02 7.57
C ASP A 60 -8.78 -13.98 8.66
N PRO A 61 -9.66 -14.78 9.30
CA PRO A 61 -9.26 -15.61 10.44
C PRO A 61 -8.24 -16.68 10.03
N ILE A 62 -8.25 -17.11 8.76
CA ILE A 62 -7.28 -18.07 8.25
C ILE A 62 -5.89 -17.43 8.25
N ILE A 63 -5.77 -16.20 7.73
CA ILE A 63 -4.49 -15.47 7.69
C ILE A 63 -3.99 -15.20 9.10
N LEU A 64 -4.86 -14.71 9.99
CA LEU A 64 -4.47 -14.37 11.37
C LEU A 64 -4.02 -15.63 12.14
N ASN A 65 -4.73 -16.74 11.96
CA ASN A 65 -4.32 -18.02 12.56
C ASN A 65 -3.01 -18.54 11.96
N SER A 66 -2.78 -18.37 10.66
CA SER A 66 -1.51 -18.73 10.01
C SER A 66 -0.34 -17.92 10.58
N VAL A 67 -0.53 -16.60 10.79
CA VAL A 67 0.46 -15.70 11.39
C VAL A 67 0.85 -16.16 12.79
N ARG A 68 -0.14 -16.49 13.64
CA ARG A 68 0.09 -16.97 15.01
C ARG A 68 0.74 -18.35 15.07
N LYS A 69 0.39 -19.24 14.13
CA LYS A 69 0.84 -20.65 14.12
C LYS A 69 2.19 -20.86 13.43
N PHE A 70 2.48 -20.12 12.35
CA PHE A 70 3.63 -20.36 11.47
C PHE A 70 4.64 -19.21 11.49
N THR A 71 4.98 -18.71 12.67
CA THR A 71 5.83 -17.51 12.86
C THR A 71 7.12 -17.50 12.03
N THR A 72 7.88 -18.60 11.99
CA THR A 72 9.18 -18.67 11.31
C THR A 72 9.13 -19.11 9.86
N ASN A 73 8.02 -19.70 9.41
CA ASN A 73 7.88 -20.29 8.08
C ASN A 73 6.70 -19.71 7.29
N LEU A 74 6.08 -18.63 7.78
CA LEU A 74 4.91 -18.00 7.16
C LEU A 74 5.13 -17.70 5.67
N TRP A 75 6.31 -17.18 5.35
CA TRP A 75 6.70 -16.77 4.00
C TRP A 75 7.08 -17.92 3.06
N LYS A 76 7.17 -19.15 3.57
CA LYS A 76 7.39 -20.36 2.76
C LYS A 76 6.07 -20.97 2.27
N ILE A 77 4.92 -20.44 2.71
CA ILE A 77 3.61 -20.93 2.29
C ILE A 77 3.35 -20.45 0.85
N THR A 78 3.44 -21.37 -0.12
CA THR A 78 3.25 -21.06 -1.55
C THR A 78 1.87 -21.42 -2.08
N ASN A 79 1.13 -22.28 -1.38
CA ASN A 79 -0.10 -22.89 -1.87
C ASN A 79 -1.38 -22.18 -1.39
N LEU A 80 -1.31 -20.86 -1.22
CA LEU A 80 -2.47 -20.03 -0.89
C LEU A 80 -3.17 -19.58 -2.17
N GLU A 81 -4.49 -19.42 -2.08
CA GLU A 81 -5.27 -18.69 -3.09
C GLU A 81 -4.70 -17.28 -3.29
N GLU A 82 -4.90 -16.72 -4.49
CA GLU A 82 -4.30 -15.43 -4.85
C GLU A 82 -4.75 -14.30 -3.92
N ASP A 83 -6.04 -14.24 -3.56
CA ASP A 83 -6.59 -13.24 -2.64
C ASP A 83 -5.97 -13.34 -1.24
N LYS A 84 -5.87 -14.55 -0.69
CA LYS A 84 -5.22 -14.82 0.59
C LYS A 84 -3.73 -14.47 0.57
N THR A 85 -3.06 -14.73 -0.54
CA THR A 85 -1.66 -14.33 -0.74
C THR A 85 -1.53 -12.80 -0.71
N LYS A 86 -2.43 -12.06 -1.37
CA LYS A 86 -2.45 -10.59 -1.32
C LYS A 86 -2.68 -10.08 0.10
N LYS A 87 -3.66 -10.63 0.82
CA LYS A 87 -3.96 -10.30 2.23
C LYS A 87 -2.81 -10.61 3.19
N LEU A 88 -2.08 -11.69 2.94
CA LEU A 88 -0.88 -12.02 3.72
C LEU A 88 0.23 -10.99 3.46
N HIS A 89 0.52 -10.71 2.19
CA HIS A 89 1.61 -9.81 1.77
C HIS A 89 1.29 -8.34 1.93
N ASN A 90 0.03 -7.94 2.08
CA ASN A 90 -0.35 -6.56 2.37
C ASN A 90 -0.36 -6.24 3.86
N PHE A 91 -0.25 -7.24 4.74
CA PHE A 91 -0.22 -7.07 6.20
C PHE A 91 -1.52 -6.58 6.84
N CYS A 92 -2.69 -6.85 6.24
CA CYS A 92 -3.99 -6.53 6.86
C CYS A 92 -4.23 -7.16 8.23
N TRP A 93 -3.47 -8.21 8.58
CA TRP A 93 -3.52 -8.87 9.88
C TRP A 93 -2.70 -8.16 10.97
N LEU A 94 -1.77 -7.27 10.60
CA LEU A 94 -0.83 -6.65 11.54
C LEU A 94 -1.53 -5.78 12.60
N PRO A 95 -2.52 -4.93 12.24
CA PRO A 95 -3.29 -4.17 13.24
C PRO A 95 -4.09 -5.04 14.21
N ALA A 96 -4.38 -6.29 13.84
CA ALA A 96 -5.14 -7.23 14.67
C ALA A 96 -4.32 -7.81 15.82
N LEU A 97 -2.99 -7.67 15.78
CA LEU A 97 -2.12 -8.21 16.81
C LEU A 97 -2.24 -7.40 18.10
N ASN A 98 -2.26 -8.11 19.22
CA ASN A 98 -2.26 -7.45 20.52
C ASN A 98 -0.90 -6.79 20.78
N ILE A 99 -0.90 -5.46 20.91
CA ILE A 99 0.32 -4.65 21.11
C ILE A 99 1.13 -5.11 22.34
N LYS A 100 0.47 -5.58 23.40
CA LYS A 100 1.13 -5.99 24.66
C LYS A 100 1.75 -7.38 24.58
N THR A 101 1.10 -8.32 23.88
CA THR A 101 1.46 -9.74 23.93
C THR A 101 2.02 -10.30 22.62
N GLU A 102 1.73 -9.67 21.47
CA GLU A 102 2.05 -10.19 20.13
C GLU A 102 2.98 -9.27 19.33
N LYS A 103 3.46 -8.18 19.93
CA LYS A 103 4.32 -7.21 19.25
C LYS A 103 5.62 -7.83 18.70
N GLU A 104 6.34 -8.58 19.52
CA GLU A 104 7.61 -9.21 19.11
C GLU A 104 7.40 -10.18 17.93
N LEU A 105 6.27 -10.89 17.94
CA LEU A 105 5.85 -11.76 16.84
C LEU A 105 5.62 -10.94 15.56
N GLY A 106 4.93 -9.80 15.64
CA GLY A 106 4.74 -8.89 14.52
C GLY A 106 6.06 -8.40 13.93
N CYS A 107 6.98 -7.91 14.79
CA CYS A 107 8.31 -7.46 14.38
C CYS A 107 9.11 -8.57 13.69
N LEU A 108 9.10 -9.78 14.25
CA LEU A 108 9.81 -10.93 13.69
C LEU A 108 9.30 -11.28 12.28
N ILE A 109 7.99 -11.33 12.09
CA ILE A 109 7.39 -11.66 10.79
C ILE A 109 7.67 -10.57 9.74
N VAL A 110 7.62 -9.29 10.14
CA VAL A 110 7.97 -8.16 9.27
C VAL A 110 9.45 -8.20 8.88
N ASP A 111 10.38 -8.47 9.82
CA ASP A 111 11.81 -8.55 9.51
C ASP A 111 12.09 -9.69 8.50
N GLN A 112 11.50 -10.86 8.72
CA GLN A 112 11.61 -11.98 7.79
C GLN A 112 11.06 -11.63 6.40
N TRP A 113 9.95 -10.90 6.33
CA TRP A 113 9.41 -10.45 5.05
C TRP A 113 10.37 -9.53 4.33
N ILE A 114 10.97 -8.55 5.02
CA ILE A 114 11.94 -7.62 4.45
C ILE A 114 13.17 -8.37 3.93
N ASN A 115 13.67 -9.34 4.69
CA ASN A 115 14.83 -10.14 4.28
C ASN A 115 14.56 -10.93 2.97
N ASN A 116 13.31 -11.34 2.72
CA ASN A 116 12.94 -12.15 1.55
C ASN A 116 12.37 -11.35 0.36
N PHE A 117 11.67 -10.24 0.61
CA PHE A 117 10.81 -9.56 -0.39
C PHE A 117 11.01 -8.04 -0.47
N SER A 118 12.11 -7.51 0.09
CA SER A 118 12.43 -6.07 0.03
C SER A 118 12.74 -5.53 -1.37
N ASN A 119 13.00 -6.41 -2.33
CA ASN A 119 13.16 -6.05 -3.73
C ASN A 119 11.85 -6.22 -4.50
N TYR A 120 11.67 -5.35 -5.51
CA TYR A 120 10.51 -5.40 -6.38
C TYR A 120 10.34 -6.80 -6.96
N THR A 121 9.14 -7.33 -6.78
CA THR A 121 8.68 -8.58 -7.37
C THR A 121 7.27 -8.38 -7.87
N GLU A 122 7.01 -8.72 -9.13
CA GLU A 122 5.74 -8.46 -9.82
C GLU A 122 4.51 -8.95 -9.02
N LYS A 123 4.65 -10.11 -8.35
CA LYS A 123 3.59 -10.73 -7.55
C LYS A 123 3.27 -9.99 -6.25
N TYR A 124 4.28 -9.44 -5.55
CA TYR A 124 4.13 -8.92 -4.18
C TYR A 124 4.27 -7.40 -4.07
N TRP A 125 4.56 -6.74 -5.19
CA TRP A 125 4.71 -5.29 -5.33
C TRP A 125 3.68 -4.69 -6.30
N THR A 126 2.51 -5.30 -6.41
CA THR A 126 1.38 -4.64 -7.09
C THR A 126 0.99 -3.38 -6.33
N LEU A 127 0.49 -2.36 -7.03
CA LEU A 127 0.19 -1.06 -6.42
C LEU A 127 -0.83 -1.16 -5.29
N ASP A 128 -1.82 -2.05 -5.42
CA ASP A 128 -2.81 -2.33 -4.37
C ASP A 128 -2.16 -2.92 -3.11
N VAL A 129 -1.33 -3.97 -3.25
CA VAL A 129 -0.64 -4.60 -2.12
C VAL A 129 0.32 -3.63 -1.44
N VAL A 130 1.06 -2.84 -2.22
CA VAL A 130 1.98 -1.82 -1.71
C VAL A 130 1.21 -0.73 -0.96
N THR A 131 0.12 -0.24 -1.54
CA THR A 131 -0.73 0.79 -0.93
C THR A 131 -1.23 0.35 0.45
N MET A 132 -1.82 -0.85 0.52
CA MET A 132 -2.34 -1.40 1.77
C MET A 132 -1.22 -1.67 2.77
N ARG A 133 -0.06 -2.17 2.34
CA ARG A 133 1.09 -2.41 3.23
C ARG A 133 1.61 -1.12 3.85
N LEU A 134 1.71 -0.04 3.08
CA LEU A 134 2.09 1.28 3.60
C LEU A 134 1.11 1.75 4.67
N ILE A 135 -0.19 1.67 4.39
CA ILE A 135 -1.24 2.03 5.36
C ILE A 135 -1.10 1.22 6.65
N TYR A 136 -1.02 -0.11 6.55
CA TYR A 136 -0.98 -0.99 7.71
C TYR A 136 0.31 -0.85 8.52
N TRP A 137 1.45 -0.67 7.87
CA TRP A 137 2.71 -0.50 8.58
C TRP A 137 2.78 0.84 9.31
N ILE A 138 2.42 1.94 8.64
CA ILE A 138 2.41 3.27 9.26
C ILE A 138 1.45 3.30 10.44
N SER A 139 0.23 2.80 10.25
CA SER A 139 -0.81 2.87 11.28
C SER A 139 -0.58 1.89 12.44
N SER A 140 0.24 0.86 12.25
CA SER A 140 0.68 -0.06 13.30
C SER A 140 1.92 0.46 14.04
N TYR A 141 2.00 1.78 14.26
CA TYR A 141 3.17 2.45 14.84
C TYR A 141 3.64 1.83 16.16
N GLU A 142 2.69 1.52 17.05
CA GLU A 142 2.95 0.92 18.36
C GLU A 142 3.65 -0.44 18.28
N ILE A 143 3.37 -1.21 17.21
CA ILE A 143 3.96 -2.51 16.95
C ILE A 143 5.32 -2.34 16.26
N ILE A 144 5.36 -1.56 15.17
CA ILE A 144 6.55 -1.48 14.30
C ILE A 144 7.64 -0.56 14.85
N PHE A 145 7.30 0.64 15.33
CA PHE A 145 8.27 1.71 15.56
C PHE A 145 8.55 1.99 17.02
N LYS A 146 7.52 2.01 17.87
CA LYS A 146 7.69 2.38 19.28
C LYS A 146 8.58 1.36 19.99
N ASN A 147 9.62 1.79 20.70
CA ASN A 147 10.52 0.92 21.46
C ASN A 147 11.06 -0.31 20.69
N SER A 148 11.14 -0.24 19.35
CA SER A 148 11.69 -1.31 18.53
C SER A 148 13.21 -1.19 18.39
N ASP A 149 13.88 -2.29 18.10
CA ASP A 149 15.31 -2.29 17.76
C ASP A 149 15.65 -1.31 16.61
N LEU A 150 16.79 -0.64 16.70
CA LEU A 150 17.21 0.40 15.76
C LEU A 150 17.52 -0.16 14.36
N ILE A 151 18.10 -1.37 14.28
CA ILE A 151 18.45 -2.01 13.01
C ILE A 151 17.16 -2.43 12.31
N PHE A 152 16.26 -3.10 13.03
CA PHE A 152 14.93 -3.43 12.53
C PHE A 152 14.19 -2.18 12.03
N ARG A 153 14.14 -1.12 12.84
CA ARG A 153 13.46 0.13 12.51
C ARG A 153 14.02 0.75 11.23
N SER A 154 15.35 0.80 11.06
CA SER A 154 15.96 1.32 9.83
C SER A 154 15.63 0.46 8.61
N LYS A 155 15.63 -0.89 8.73
CA LYS A 155 15.21 -1.78 7.64
C LYS A 155 13.78 -1.50 7.20
N VAL A 156 12.85 -1.40 8.15
CA VAL A 156 11.43 -1.12 7.86
C VAL A 156 11.27 0.23 7.16
N ILE A 157 11.91 1.27 7.67
CA ILE A 157 11.79 2.61 7.10
C ILE A 157 12.34 2.68 5.69
N ASN A 158 13.53 2.13 5.45
CA ASN A 158 14.11 2.04 4.11
C ASN A 158 13.16 1.32 3.14
N ASN A 159 12.45 0.30 3.63
CA ASN A 159 11.49 -0.45 2.85
C ASN A 159 10.20 0.35 2.57
N ILE A 160 9.66 1.08 3.56
CA ILE A 160 8.51 1.99 3.39
C ILE A 160 8.84 3.07 2.36
N VAL A 161 9.99 3.72 2.48
CA VAL A 161 10.45 4.73 1.52
C VAL A 161 10.51 4.16 0.11
N LYS A 162 11.09 2.96 -0.04
CA LYS A 162 11.20 2.27 -1.33
C LYS A 162 9.84 1.99 -1.96
N GLN A 163 8.90 1.51 -1.15
CA GLN A 163 7.53 1.22 -1.56
C GLN A 163 6.72 2.47 -1.88
N THR A 164 6.90 3.53 -1.10
CA THR A 164 6.24 4.83 -1.31
C THR A 164 6.70 5.44 -2.63
N LYS A 165 8.01 5.41 -2.91
CA LYS A 165 8.57 5.86 -4.18
C LYS A 165 8.10 5.02 -5.37
N HIS A 166 7.90 3.71 -5.17
CA HIS A 166 7.31 2.83 -6.18
C HIS A 166 5.86 3.23 -6.47
N LEU A 167 5.05 3.44 -5.43
CA LEU A 167 3.67 3.89 -5.56
C LEU A 167 3.58 5.25 -6.25
N PHE A 168 4.31 6.25 -5.75
CA PHE A 168 4.34 7.61 -6.26
C PHE A 168 4.69 7.67 -7.75
N LYS A 169 5.76 6.99 -8.18
CA LYS A 169 6.18 6.94 -9.60
C LYS A 169 5.14 6.31 -10.54
N ASN A 170 4.21 5.53 -10.00
CA ASN A 170 3.28 4.71 -10.77
C ASN A 170 1.81 5.01 -10.45
N ILE A 171 1.53 6.07 -9.69
CA ILE A 171 0.18 6.36 -9.20
C ILE A 171 -0.81 6.63 -10.33
N SER A 172 -0.33 7.10 -11.49
CA SER A 172 -1.15 7.27 -12.70
C SER A 172 -1.74 5.97 -13.26
N LEU A 173 -1.22 4.81 -12.85
CA LEU A 173 -1.72 3.49 -13.24
C LEU A 173 -2.84 2.98 -12.32
N VAL A 174 -3.05 3.63 -11.16
CA VAL A 174 -4.12 3.28 -10.24
C VAL A 174 -5.45 3.78 -10.82
N ASN A 175 -6.47 2.92 -10.80
CA ASN A 175 -7.81 3.25 -11.25
C ASN A 175 -8.37 4.44 -10.46
N SER A 176 -9.13 5.31 -11.12
CA SER A 176 -9.88 6.40 -10.49
C SER A 176 -10.91 5.87 -9.47
N GLY A 177 -11.38 6.74 -8.59
CA GLY A 177 -12.31 6.46 -7.51
C GLY A 177 -11.60 5.97 -6.25
N VAL A 178 -12.20 4.98 -5.59
CA VAL A 178 -11.75 4.49 -4.28
C VAL A 178 -10.29 4.02 -4.30
N ASP A 179 -9.86 3.31 -5.35
CA ASP A 179 -8.48 2.83 -5.44
C ASP A 179 -7.47 3.98 -5.48
N LYS A 180 -7.77 5.06 -6.20
CA LYS A 180 -6.93 6.25 -6.26
C LYS A 180 -6.91 6.98 -4.93
N ILE A 181 -8.08 7.18 -4.32
CA ILE A 181 -8.24 7.81 -3.00
C ILE A 181 -7.41 7.06 -1.96
N LYS A 182 -7.52 5.73 -1.94
CA LYS A 182 -6.74 4.82 -1.10
C LYS A 182 -5.22 4.97 -1.31
N SER A 183 -4.77 5.01 -2.56
CA SER A 183 -3.34 5.20 -2.88
C SER A 183 -2.82 6.59 -2.49
N LEU A 184 -3.63 7.64 -2.63
CA LEU A 184 -3.28 8.99 -2.20
C LEU A 184 -3.24 9.10 -0.68
N ALA A 185 -4.18 8.46 0.02
CA ALA A 185 -4.18 8.36 1.48
C ALA A 185 -2.90 7.70 2.00
N ALA A 186 -2.43 6.62 1.36
CA ALA A 186 -1.17 5.99 1.71
C ALA A 186 0.05 6.93 1.55
N LEU A 187 0.08 7.77 0.51
CA LEU A 187 1.13 8.78 0.33
C LEU A 187 1.09 9.85 1.43
N ILE A 188 -0.10 10.35 1.77
CA ILE A 188 -0.30 11.34 2.84
C ILE A 188 0.16 10.78 4.19
N LEU A 189 -0.23 9.54 4.52
CA LEU A 189 0.19 8.89 5.76
C LEU A 189 1.71 8.80 5.89
N VAL A 190 2.40 8.39 4.82
CA VAL A 190 3.88 8.31 4.84
C VAL A 190 4.50 9.70 4.95
N GLY A 191 4.01 10.67 4.18
CA GLY A 191 4.53 12.04 4.20
C GLY A 191 4.35 12.72 5.55
N ASN A 192 3.22 12.50 6.22
CA ASN A 192 2.96 12.98 7.57
C ASN A 192 3.80 12.27 8.63
N SER A 193 4.16 11.00 8.39
CA SER A 193 4.91 10.19 9.36
C SER A 193 6.42 10.44 9.30
N PHE A 194 6.97 10.83 8.16
CA PHE A 194 8.41 11.01 7.97
C PHE A 194 8.75 12.44 7.50
N GLU A 195 9.48 13.17 8.33
CA GLU A 195 9.80 14.60 8.12
C GLU A 195 10.36 14.92 6.73
N GLN A 196 11.25 14.08 6.18
CA GLN A 196 11.90 14.31 4.88
C GLN A 196 11.00 14.03 3.67
N TYR A 197 9.77 13.56 3.90
CA TYR A 197 8.85 13.10 2.85
C TYR A 197 7.53 13.88 2.80
N GLU A 198 7.51 15.10 3.36
CA GLU A 198 6.35 16.01 3.34
C GLU A 198 5.83 16.29 1.91
N GLU A 199 6.69 16.20 0.89
CA GLU A 199 6.31 16.30 -0.52
C GLU A 199 5.18 15.32 -0.91
N TYR A 200 5.13 14.14 -0.28
CA TYR A 200 4.07 13.16 -0.53
C TYR A 200 2.73 13.57 0.07
N THR A 201 2.73 14.28 1.20
CA THR A 201 1.53 14.90 1.78
C THR A 201 0.99 15.98 0.84
N GLN A 202 1.85 16.91 0.41
CA GLN A 202 1.44 18.01 -0.46
C GLN A 202 0.91 17.50 -1.81
N TYR A 203 1.59 16.53 -2.42
CA TYR A 203 1.11 15.89 -3.63
C TYR A 203 -0.19 15.12 -3.40
N GLY A 204 -0.27 14.34 -2.33
CA GLY A 204 -1.41 13.52 -1.97
C GLY A 204 -2.68 14.35 -1.80
N LEU A 205 -2.62 15.41 -0.99
CA LEU A 205 -3.75 16.30 -0.73
C LEU A 205 -4.28 16.96 -2.01
N LYS A 206 -3.40 17.51 -2.84
CA LYS A 206 -3.79 18.15 -4.10
C LYS A 206 -4.52 17.18 -5.04
N ASN A 207 -3.93 16.00 -5.28
CA ASN A 207 -4.52 15.03 -6.20
C ASN A 207 -5.76 14.35 -5.60
N LEU A 208 -5.88 14.32 -4.27
CA LEU A 208 -7.07 13.82 -3.57
C LEU A 208 -8.25 14.77 -3.78
N GLU A 209 -8.02 16.08 -3.68
CA GLU A 209 -9.03 17.09 -4.00
C GLU A 209 -9.53 16.96 -5.45
N ASP A 210 -8.60 16.83 -6.40
CA ASP A 210 -8.95 16.61 -7.82
C ASP A 210 -9.77 15.33 -8.02
N GLU A 211 -9.35 14.22 -7.40
CA GLU A 211 -10.04 12.92 -7.49
C GLU A 211 -11.42 12.98 -6.88
N LEU A 212 -11.58 13.58 -5.69
CA LEU A 212 -12.86 13.75 -5.01
C LEU A 212 -13.80 14.64 -5.82
N GLY A 213 -13.32 15.75 -6.41
CA GLY A 213 -14.14 16.58 -7.29
C GLY A 213 -14.64 15.83 -8.54
N SER A 214 -13.88 14.82 -8.97
CA SER A 214 -14.28 13.92 -10.05
C SER A 214 -15.18 12.77 -9.58
N PHE A 215 -15.11 12.36 -8.33
CA PHE A 215 -15.77 11.15 -7.81
C PHE A 215 -17.06 11.43 -7.02
N ILE A 216 -17.16 12.59 -6.37
CA ILE A 216 -18.29 13.04 -5.57
C ILE A 216 -19.04 14.14 -6.33
N ASN A 217 -20.38 14.12 -6.28
CA ASN A 217 -21.21 15.16 -6.89
C ASN A 217 -21.42 16.35 -5.94
N LYS A 218 -22.10 17.41 -6.41
CA LYS A 218 -22.35 18.61 -5.61
C LYS A 218 -23.21 18.36 -4.36
N ASP A 219 -23.96 17.26 -4.33
CA ASP A 219 -24.83 16.88 -3.24
C ASP A 219 -24.13 15.98 -2.20
N GLY A 220 -22.83 15.69 -2.39
CA GLY A 220 -22.03 14.87 -1.47
C GLY A 220 -22.12 13.36 -1.71
N PHE A 221 -22.75 12.90 -2.80
CA PHE A 221 -22.86 11.48 -3.14
C PHE A 221 -21.74 11.04 -4.08
N VAL A 222 -21.24 9.82 -3.87
CA VAL A 222 -20.36 9.14 -4.83
C VAL A 222 -21.09 8.88 -6.15
N LYS A 223 -20.43 9.14 -7.27
CA LYS A 223 -21.02 9.02 -8.60
C LYS A 223 -21.42 7.58 -8.97
N SER A 224 -20.74 6.58 -8.39
CA SER A 224 -21.09 5.17 -8.58
C SER A 224 -22.45 4.80 -7.97
N LYS A 225 -22.96 5.61 -7.03
CA LYS A 225 -24.14 5.31 -6.20
C LYS A 225 -24.03 3.99 -5.43
N ASN A 226 -22.80 3.50 -5.22
CA ASN A 226 -22.53 2.32 -4.41
C ASN A 226 -22.25 2.76 -2.96
N PRO A 227 -23.03 2.30 -1.96
CA PRO A 227 -22.75 2.60 -0.56
C PRO A 227 -21.37 2.14 -0.08
N GLU A 228 -20.85 1.04 -0.64
CA GLU A 228 -19.51 0.53 -0.31
C GLU A 228 -18.42 1.52 -0.74
N ASP A 229 -18.56 2.13 -1.92
CA ASP A 229 -17.60 3.13 -2.39
C ASP A 229 -17.62 4.40 -1.51
N LEU A 230 -18.81 4.79 -1.04
CA LEU A 230 -18.95 5.91 -0.10
C LEU A 230 -18.27 5.59 1.22
N PHE A 231 -18.50 4.39 1.77
CA PHE A 231 -17.87 3.94 3.00
C PHE A 231 -16.35 3.96 2.90
N TRP A 232 -15.77 3.35 1.86
CA TRP A 232 -14.32 3.32 1.69
C TRP A 232 -13.73 4.70 1.44
N THR A 233 -14.43 5.56 0.70
CA THR A 233 -14.00 6.95 0.51
C THR A 233 -13.91 7.67 1.86
N LEU A 234 -14.96 7.64 2.67
CA LEU A 234 -14.97 8.26 4.00
C LEU A 234 -13.90 7.67 4.92
N TYR A 235 -13.74 6.34 4.89
CA TYR A 235 -12.73 5.65 5.67
C TYR A 235 -11.32 6.17 5.39
N PHE A 236 -10.92 6.26 4.11
CA PHE A 236 -9.58 6.76 3.76
C PHE A 236 -9.41 8.25 4.02
N LEU A 237 -10.50 9.04 4.02
CA LEU A 237 -10.44 10.46 4.40
C LEU A 237 -10.28 10.67 5.90
N VAL A 238 -10.93 9.85 6.73
CA VAL A 238 -10.76 9.92 8.20
C VAL A 238 -9.40 9.41 8.64
N LEU A 239 -8.83 8.49 7.86
CA LEU A 239 -7.52 7.90 8.16
C LEU A 239 -6.37 8.91 8.03
N VAL A 240 -6.48 9.94 7.19
CA VAL A 240 -5.39 10.86 6.83
C VAL A 240 -5.56 12.25 7.38
#